data_AF-A0A1G2C6W0-F1
#
_entry.id   AF-A0A1G2C6W0-F1
#
_cell.length_a   1.000
_cell.length_b   1.000
_cell.length_c   1.000
_cell.angle_alpha   90.00
_cell.angle_beta   90.00
_cell.angle_gamma   90.00
#
_symmetry.space_group_name_H-M   'P 1'
#
loop_
_entity.id
_entity.type
_entity.pdbx_description
1 polymer ?
#
loop_
_entity_poly.entity_id
_entity_poly.type
_entity_poly.pdbx_seq_one_letter_code
_entity_poly.pdbx_strand_id
1 'polypeptide(L)'
;MRRVLGGLFLSVFAFSLAYAAEAPSPGRSDVGDYERLLLMPRAERRGDADDASVSWRETALGHVVAWQEFIDRYPESIFVPAAYIRMAEWYLTIKTTDGSPKWYENEHKEDPDAIKNKPELLDPVYAREAHKLLTKVIREYKDYPHYSHVGNGEFEWNDKAVAVALYNRAMFFRGSCKSDLARLVKEFPGLPSTQSALRDLGNSKSCK
;
A
#
# COMPACT_ATOMS: atom_id res chain seq x y z
N MET A 1 2.83 -55.44 -60.61
CA MET A 1 3.13 -54.00 -60.78
C MET A 1 2.64 -53.28 -59.52
N ARG A 2 3.55 -52.70 -58.71
CA ARG A 2 3.70 -51.23 -58.47
C ARG A 2 2.36 -50.57 -58.09
N ARG A 3 2.14 -49.84 -56.99
CA ARG A 3 3.03 -49.04 -56.13
C ARG A 3 2.18 -48.40 -54.98
N VAL A 4 2.83 -48.12 -53.84
CA VAL A 4 2.75 -46.91 -52.98
C VAL A 4 1.47 -46.73 -52.11
N LEU A 5 1.50 -46.94 -50.79
CA LEU A 5 2.01 -46.06 -49.70
C LEU A 5 1.29 -44.70 -49.59
N GLY A 6 0.59 -44.49 -48.49
CA GLY A 6 0.00 -43.20 -48.13
C GLY A 6 -0.66 -43.25 -46.76
N GLY A 7 0.14 -43.52 -45.72
CA GLY A 7 -0.30 -43.38 -44.34
C GLY A 7 -0.51 -41.91 -43.99
N LEU A 8 -1.64 -41.59 -43.36
CA LEU A 8 -1.86 -40.30 -42.72
C LEU A 8 -1.96 -40.56 -41.21
N PHE A 9 -0.82 -40.46 -40.53
CA PHE A 9 -0.77 -40.41 -39.08
C PHE A 9 -1.15 -38.99 -38.65
N LEU A 10 -2.35 -38.81 -38.12
CA LEU A 10 -2.73 -37.62 -37.37
C LEU A 10 -2.12 -37.71 -35.98
N SER A 11 -0.90 -37.23 -35.84
CA SER A 11 -0.28 -36.94 -34.54
C SER A 11 -0.87 -35.65 -33.98
N VAL A 12 -1.88 -35.79 -33.12
CA VAL A 12 -2.36 -34.70 -32.25
C VAL A 12 -1.28 -34.46 -31.21
N PHE A 13 -0.47 -33.43 -31.42
CA PHE A 13 0.41 -32.88 -30.39
C PHE A 13 -0.48 -32.18 -29.34
N ALA A 14 -0.81 -32.90 -28.28
CA ALA A 14 -1.26 -32.29 -27.05
C ALA A 14 -0.07 -31.55 -26.42
N PHE A 15 0.03 -30.26 -26.69
CA PHE A 15 0.89 -29.36 -25.93
C PHE A 15 0.27 -29.21 -24.53
N SER A 16 0.55 -30.17 -23.65
CA SER A 16 0.38 -30.00 -22.22
C SER A 16 1.40 -28.96 -21.76
N LEU A 17 1.01 -27.69 -21.77
CA LEU A 17 1.63 -26.67 -20.92
C LEU A 17 1.32 -27.07 -19.47
N ALA A 18 2.09 -28.04 -18.97
CA ALA A 18 2.27 -28.22 -17.55
C ALA A 18 3.00 -26.96 -17.08
N TYR A 19 2.23 -25.98 -16.63
CA TYR A 19 2.74 -24.95 -15.74
C TYR A 19 3.28 -25.72 -14.54
N ALA A 20 4.59 -25.96 -14.52
CA ALA A 20 5.25 -26.52 -13.37
C ALA A 20 5.10 -25.47 -12.27
N ALA A 21 4.04 -25.61 -11.47
CA ALA A 21 3.97 -24.99 -10.17
C ALA A 21 5.17 -25.55 -9.41
N GLU A 22 6.23 -24.76 -9.40
CA GLU A 22 7.45 -25.04 -8.64
C GLU A 22 7.00 -25.42 -7.23
N ALA A 23 7.31 -26.64 -6.81
CA ALA A 23 6.94 -27.11 -5.48
C ALA A 23 7.39 -26.05 -4.46
N PRO A 24 6.53 -25.62 -3.52
CA PRO A 24 6.86 -24.53 -2.62
C PRO A 24 8.19 -24.85 -1.94
N SER A 25 9.20 -24.02 -2.19
CA SER A 25 10.54 -24.18 -1.63
C SER A 25 10.39 -24.45 -0.12
N PRO A 26 10.91 -25.56 0.41
CA PRO A 26 10.80 -25.86 1.82
C PRO A 26 11.45 -24.71 2.60
N GLY A 27 10.63 -23.97 3.37
CA GLY A 27 11.08 -22.82 4.17
C GLY A 27 10.42 -21.47 3.87
N ARG A 28 9.51 -21.35 2.90
CA ARG A 28 8.69 -20.14 2.72
C ARG A 28 7.30 -20.32 3.33
N SER A 29 7.00 -19.52 4.36
CA SER A 29 5.66 -19.36 4.95
C SER A 29 5.17 -17.93 4.72
N ASP A 30 3.86 -17.74 4.72
CA ASP A 30 3.25 -16.42 4.64
C ASP A 30 3.68 -15.53 5.82
N VAL A 31 3.75 -16.08 7.03
CA VAL A 31 4.29 -15.39 8.21
C VAL A 31 5.72 -14.92 7.93
N GLY A 32 6.64 -15.82 7.57
CA GLY A 32 8.06 -15.47 7.42
C GLY A 32 8.33 -14.49 6.27
N ASP A 33 7.56 -14.58 5.18
CA ASP A 33 7.66 -13.61 4.08
C ASP A 33 7.05 -12.25 4.47
N TYR A 34 5.94 -12.23 5.21
CA TYR A 34 5.33 -11.00 5.74
C TYR A 34 6.26 -10.26 6.70
N GLU A 35 6.87 -10.97 7.64
CA GLU A 35 7.82 -10.40 8.61
C GLU A 35 9.04 -9.79 7.90
N ARG A 36 9.58 -10.49 6.90
CA ARG A 36 10.69 -9.99 6.08
C ARG A 36 10.34 -8.68 5.37
N LEU A 37 9.12 -8.58 4.83
CA LEU A 37 8.64 -7.38 4.15
C LEU A 37 8.46 -6.21 5.12
N LEU A 38 7.97 -6.46 6.34
CA LEU A 38 7.85 -5.42 7.37
C LEU A 38 9.19 -4.88 7.84
N LEU A 39 10.21 -5.74 7.89
CA LEU A 39 11.57 -5.36 8.29
C LEU A 39 12.39 -4.76 7.15
N MET A 40 11.81 -4.61 5.95
CA MET A 40 12.51 -3.94 4.86
C MET A 40 12.87 -2.51 5.28
N PRO A 41 14.16 -2.12 5.23
CA PRO A 41 14.59 -0.81 5.66
C PRO A 41 13.85 0.29 4.89
N ARG A 42 13.35 1.31 5.59
CA ARG A 42 12.96 2.59 4.96
C ARG A 42 14.17 3.43 4.52
N ALA A 43 15.36 2.84 4.54
CA ALA A 43 16.61 3.55 4.38
C ALA A 43 16.93 3.73 2.90
N GLU A 44 16.61 4.92 2.38
CA GLU A 44 17.53 5.69 1.53
C GLU A 44 17.15 7.17 1.61
N ARG A 45 17.65 7.81 2.67
CA ARG A 45 17.70 9.27 2.80
C ARG A 45 19.12 9.70 3.18
N ARG A 46 20.11 9.20 2.43
CA ARG A 46 21.52 9.64 2.48
C ARG A 46 22.11 9.54 1.09
N GLY A 47 21.89 10.60 0.32
CA GLY A 47 22.48 10.85 -1.00
C GLY A 47 21.91 12.18 -1.49
N ASP A 48 22.77 13.03 -2.05
CA ASP A 48 22.58 14.48 -2.26
C ASP A 48 21.23 14.89 -2.89
N ALA A 49 20.76 16.07 -2.47
CA ALA A 49 19.37 16.54 -2.54
C ALA A 49 18.74 16.73 -3.94
N ASP A 50 19.51 16.52 -5.01
CA ASP A 50 19.05 16.80 -6.38
C ASP A 50 18.58 15.55 -7.16
N ASP A 51 18.89 14.33 -6.66
CA ASP A 51 18.46 13.03 -7.26
C ASP A 51 17.53 12.20 -6.36
N ALA A 52 17.28 12.69 -5.14
CA ALA A 52 16.65 11.93 -4.05
C ALA A 52 15.13 11.68 -4.22
N SER A 53 14.43 12.43 -5.08
CA SER A 53 12.98 12.25 -5.28
C SER A 53 12.65 11.12 -6.25
N VAL A 54 13.47 10.94 -7.29
CA VAL A 54 13.37 9.79 -8.21
C VAL A 54 13.80 8.53 -7.46
N SER A 55 14.90 8.59 -6.69
CA SER A 55 15.35 7.45 -5.89
C SER A 55 14.29 7.01 -4.88
N TRP A 56 13.69 7.94 -4.12
CA TRP A 56 12.66 7.58 -3.14
C TRP A 56 11.39 7.02 -3.78
N ARG A 57 10.92 7.61 -4.88
CA ARG A 57 9.75 7.11 -5.61
C ARG A 57 10.00 5.67 -6.08
N GLU A 58 11.16 5.40 -6.66
CA GLU A 58 11.54 4.06 -7.10
C GLU A 58 11.62 3.07 -5.94
N THR A 59 12.23 3.47 -4.81
CA THR A 59 12.26 2.66 -3.59
C THR A 59 10.84 2.34 -3.12
N ALA A 60 9.99 3.35 -2.97
CA ALA A 60 8.61 3.17 -2.53
C ALA A 60 7.81 2.25 -3.47
N LEU A 61 7.97 2.41 -4.78
CA LEU A 61 7.35 1.53 -5.78
C LEU A 61 7.90 0.10 -5.71
N GLY A 62 9.20 -0.07 -5.46
CA GLY A 62 9.80 -1.38 -5.22
C GLY A 62 9.18 -2.09 -4.02
N HIS A 63 8.92 -1.38 -2.91
CA HIS A 63 8.19 -1.96 -1.78
C HIS A 63 6.75 -2.31 -2.14
N VAL A 64 6.04 -1.47 -2.88
CA VAL A 64 4.68 -1.77 -3.34
C VAL A 64 4.65 -3.06 -4.17
N VAL A 65 5.60 -3.23 -5.09
CA VAL A 65 5.72 -4.46 -5.90
C VAL A 65 5.96 -5.66 -5.00
N ALA A 66 6.87 -5.58 -4.03
CA ALA A 66 7.16 -6.68 -3.12
C ALA A 66 5.93 -7.08 -2.28
N TRP A 67 5.11 -6.13 -1.86
CA TRP A 67 3.83 -6.39 -1.19
C TRP A 67 2.79 -7.00 -2.13
N GLN A 68 2.73 -6.58 -3.39
CA GLN A 68 1.85 -7.18 -4.39
C GLN A 68 2.25 -8.65 -4.65
N GLU A 69 3.53 -8.94 -4.80
CA GLU A 69 4.03 -10.32 -4.95
C GLU A 69 3.68 -11.20 -3.75
N PHE A 70 3.69 -10.64 -2.54
CA PHE A 70 3.23 -11.35 -1.35
C PHE A 70 1.75 -11.73 -1.44
N ILE A 71 0.90 -10.79 -1.85
CA ILE A 71 -0.55 -11.02 -2.00
C ILE A 71 -0.83 -12.05 -3.10
N ASP A 72 -0.12 -11.97 -4.22
CA ASP A 72 -0.26 -12.91 -5.33
C ASP A 72 0.18 -14.32 -4.93
N ARG A 73 1.22 -14.43 -4.09
CA ARG A 73 1.73 -15.71 -3.58
C ARG A 73 0.84 -16.30 -2.49
N TYR A 74 0.28 -15.48 -1.61
CA TYR A 74 -0.50 -15.92 -0.45
C TYR A 74 -1.88 -15.22 -0.38
N PRO A 75 -2.76 -15.41 -1.38
CA PRO A 75 -4.02 -14.66 -1.48
C PRO A 75 -5.01 -14.93 -0.34
N GLU A 76 -4.89 -16.07 0.34
CA GLU A 76 -5.72 -16.44 1.49
C GLU A 76 -5.06 -16.12 2.84
N SER A 77 -3.85 -15.54 2.83
CA SER A 77 -3.16 -15.23 4.07
C SER A 77 -3.92 -14.18 4.89
N ILE A 78 -3.92 -14.38 6.21
CA ILE A 78 -4.49 -13.43 7.17
C ILE A 78 -3.79 -12.06 7.12
N PHE A 79 -2.59 -11.99 6.53
CA PHE A 79 -1.81 -10.77 6.39
C PHE A 79 -2.13 -9.93 5.15
N VAL A 80 -2.91 -10.46 4.19
CA VAL A 80 -3.30 -9.73 2.97
C VAL A 80 -3.90 -8.34 3.24
N PRO A 81 -4.79 -8.15 4.23
CA PRO A 81 -5.35 -6.83 4.53
C PRO A 81 -4.28 -5.85 5.02
N ALA A 82 -3.33 -6.33 5.82
CA ALA A 82 -2.23 -5.54 6.31
C ALA A 82 -1.26 -5.18 5.17
N ALA A 83 -1.00 -6.10 4.24
CA ALA A 83 -0.21 -5.83 3.04
C ALA A 83 -0.82 -4.71 2.18
N TYR A 84 -2.13 -4.71 1.96
CA TYR A 84 -2.81 -3.60 1.26
C TYR A 84 -2.65 -2.25 1.99
N ILE A 85 -2.73 -2.24 3.32
CA ILE A 85 -2.49 -1.03 4.11
C ILE A 85 -1.03 -0.57 3.93
N ARG A 86 -0.05 -1.47 3.98
CA ARG A 86 1.36 -1.13 3.78
C ARG A 86 1.63 -0.57 2.38
N MET A 87 1.03 -1.15 1.35
CA MET A 87 1.10 -0.59 -0.02
C MET A 87 0.54 0.83 -0.06
N ALA A 88 -0.62 1.07 0.57
CA ALA A 88 -1.20 2.41 0.64
C ALA A 88 -0.28 3.40 1.38
N GLU A 89 0.31 2.99 2.50
CA GLU A 89 1.28 3.81 3.24
C GLU A 89 2.49 4.19 2.38
N TRP A 90 3.03 3.25 1.60
CA TRP A 90 4.13 3.52 0.67
C TRP A 90 3.73 4.53 -0.42
N TYR A 91 2.57 4.37 -1.04
CA TYR A 91 2.04 5.35 -1.98
C TYR A 91 1.87 6.75 -1.35
N LEU A 92 1.44 6.81 -0.08
CA LEU A 92 1.29 8.08 0.65
C LEU A 92 2.62 8.79 0.97
N THR A 93 3.75 8.11 0.78
CA THR A 93 5.08 8.74 0.90
C THR A 93 5.58 9.37 -0.39
N ILE A 94 4.95 9.05 -1.54
CA ILE A 94 5.41 9.55 -2.84
C ILE A 94 4.80 10.93 -3.08
N LYS A 95 5.68 11.92 -3.18
CA LYS A 95 5.31 13.31 -3.38
C LYS A 95 5.68 13.77 -4.79
N THR A 96 4.90 14.69 -5.33
CA THR A 96 5.20 15.31 -6.63
C THR A 96 6.22 16.43 -6.42
N THR A 97 7.28 16.41 -7.24
CA THR A 97 8.28 17.49 -7.34
C THR A 97 8.01 18.39 -8.55
N ASP A 98 7.32 17.83 -9.54
CA ASP A 98 6.93 18.36 -10.84
C ASP A 98 5.68 19.26 -10.75
N GLY A 99 5.93 20.52 -10.38
CA GLY A 99 4.92 21.58 -10.39
C GLY A 99 3.93 21.52 -9.23
N SER A 100 3.37 22.67 -8.89
CA SER A 100 2.28 22.74 -7.92
C SER A 100 1.00 22.35 -8.65
N PRO A 101 0.08 21.57 -8.04
CA PRO A 101 -1.23 21.39 -8.64
C PRO A 101 -1.87 22.76 -8.92
N LYS A 102 -2.57 22.92 -10.05
CA LYS A 102 -3.20 24.21 -10.43
C LYS A 102 -4.00 24.87 -9.31
N TRP A 103 -4.60 24.10 -8.40
CA TRP A 103 -5.32 24.65 -7.26
C TRP A 103 -4.40 25.39 -6.28
N TYR A 104 -3.19 24.88 -6.03
CA TYR A 104 -2.20 25.51 -5.15
C TYR A 104 -1.65 26.79 -5.77
N GLU A 105 -1.38 26.76 -7.08
CA GLU A 105 -0.96 27.96 -7.83
C GLU A 105 -2.05 29.04 -7.82
N ASN A 106 -3.32 28.65 -7.94
CA ASN A 106 -4.44 29.59 -7.90
C ASN A 106 -4.67 30.18 -6.50
N GLU A 107 -4.52 29.38 -5.43
CA GLU A 107 -4.68 29.83 -4.04
C GLU A 107 -3.56 30.78 -3.60
N HIS A 108 -2.35 30.58 -4.10
CA HIS A 108 -1.16 31.35 -3.73
C HIS A 108 -0.67 32.30 -4.82
N LYS A 109 -1.50 32.59 -5.84
CA LYS A 109 -1.15 33.50 -6.95
C LYS A 109 -0.72 34.90 -6.49
N GLU A 110 -1.16 35.33 -5.31
CA GLU A 110 -0.85 36.65 -4.71
C GLU A 110 0.37 36.60 -3.77
N ASP A 111 0.92 35.40 -3.50
CA ASP A 111 2.11 35.17 -2.70
C ASP A 111 3.15 34.36 -3.52
N PRO A 112 3.94 35.05 -4.37
CA PRO A 112 4.96 34.42 -5.20
C PRO A 112 6.02 33.68 -4.39
N ASP A 113 6.27 34.09 -3.14
CA ASP A 113 7.23 33.44 -2.26
C ASP A 113 6.68 32.12 -1.70
N ALA A 114 5.36 31.99 -1.49
CA ALA A 114 4.71 30.72 -1.20
C ALA A 114 4.79 29.73 -2.38
N ILE A 115 4.67 30.23 -3.62
CA ILE A 115 4.87 29.40 -4.82
C ILE A 115 6.33 28.94 -4.92
N LYS A 116 7.28 29.83 -4.60
CA LYS A 116 8.72 29.54 -4.61
C LYS A 116 9.14 28.56 -3.52
N ASN A 117 8.52 28.62 -2.34
CA ASN A 117 8.75 27.73 -1.20
C ASN A 117 7.63 26.67 -1.07
N LYS A 118 7.18 26.12 -2.21
CA LYS A 118 6.06 25.18 -2.23
C LYS A 118 6.34 23.96 -1.32
N PRO A 119 5.38 23.54 -0.48
CA PRO A 119 5.51 22.30 0.26
C PRO A 119 5.48 21.14 -0.73
N GLU A 120 6.24 20.08 -0.44
CA GLU A 120 6.10 18.83 -1.18
C GLU A 120 4.67 18.28 -0.95
N LEU A 121 3.89 18.19 -2.02
CA LEU A 121 2.52 17.70 -1.98
C LEU A 121 2.48 16.22 -2.34
N LEU A 122 1.54 15.48 -1.74
CA LEU A 122 1.25 14.11 -2.12
C LEU A 122 0.90 14.06 -3.61
N ASP A 123 1.52 13.15 -4.35
CA ASP A 123 1.23 12.97 -5.77
C ASP A 123 -0.20 12.43 -5.97
N PRO A 124 -1.03 13.06 -6.83
CA PRO A 124 -2.44 12.72 -6.97
C PRO A 124 -2.69 11.32 -7.57
N VAL A 125 -1.75 10.77 -8.34
CA VAL A 125 -1.83 9.41 -8.87
C VAL A 125 -1.69 8.42 -7.73
N TYR A 126 -0.64 8.57 -6.91
CA TYR A 126 -0.39 7.67 -5.78
C TYR A 126 -1.39 7.86 -4.64
N ALA A 127 -1.87 9.09 -4.42
CA ALA A 127 -3.00 9.35 -3.52
C ALA A 127 -4.24 8.54 -3.90
N ARG A 128 -4.54 8.46 -5.20
CA ARG A 128 -5.70 7.71 -5.71
C ARG A 128 -5.54 6.20 -5.48
N GLU A 129 -4.35 5.65 -5.72
CA GLU A 129 -4.09 4.24 -5.48
C GLU A 129 -4.15 3.90 -3.98
N ALA A 130 -3.55 4.72 -3.12
CA ALA A 130 -3.68 4.58 -1.67
C ALA A 130 -5.16 4.60 -1.24
N HIS A 131 -5.95 5.55 -1.74
CA HIS A 131 -7.37 5.63 -1.40
C HIS A 131 -8.16 4.39 -1.83
N LYS A 132 -7.89 3.83 -3.02
CA LYS A 132 -8.51 2.59 -3.50
C LYS A 132 -8.20 1.42 -2.58
N LEU A 133 -6.93 1.24 -2.21
CA LEU A 133 -6.48 0.17 -1.34
C LEU A 133 -7.11 0.26 0.05
N LEU A 134 -7.07 1.44 0.69
CA LEU A 134 -7.71 1.65 1.99
C LEU A 134 -9.23 1.40 1.93
N THR A 135 -9.88 1.85 0.86
CA THR A 135 -11.32 1.58 0.65
C THR A 135 -11.62 0.10 0.47
N LYS A 136 -10.74 -0.64 -0.22
CA LYS A 136 -10.84 -2.11 -0.34
C LYS A 136 -10.79 -2.76 1.04
N VAL A 137 -9.79 -2.40 1.86
CA VAL A 137 -9.66 -2.92 3.25
C VAL A 137 -10.92 -2.66 4.07
N ILE A 138 -11.46 -1.44 4.03
CA ILE A 138 -12.65 -1.06 4.79
C ILE A 138 -13.90 -1.85 4.36
N ARG A 139 -14.01 -2.21 3.07
CA ARG A 139 -15.18 -2.90 2.52
C ARG A 139 -15.12 -4.41 2.75
N GLU A 140 -13.96 -5.00 2.51
CA GLU A 140 -13.80 -6.45 2.36
C GLU A 140 -13.22 -7.13 3.61
N TYR A 141 -12.55 -6.39 4.50
CA TYR A 141 -11.74 -6.97 5.58
C TYR A 141 -12.06 -6.40 6.97
N LYS A 142 -13.35 -6.31 7.31
CA LYS A 142 -13.84 -5.66 8.54
C LYS A 142 -13.39 -6.31 9.84
N ASP A 143 -13.32 -7.64 9.87
CA ASP A 143 -12.97 -8.40 11.08
C ASP A 143 -11.56 -8.98 11.03
N TYR A 144 -10.76 -8.54 10.06
CA TYR A 144 -9.40 -9.00 9.94
C TYR A 144 -8.48 -8.26 10.90
N PRO A 145 -7.48 -8.97 11.41
CA PRO A 145 -6.50 -8.37 12.28
C PRO A 145 -5.50 -7.50 11.54
N HIS A 146 -4.92 -6.54 12.25
CA HIS A 146 -3.78 -5.79 11.76
C HIS A 146 -2.54 -6.08 12.58
N TYR A 147 -1.48 -6.49 11.87
CA TYR A 147 -0.18 -6.81 12.46
C TYR A 147 0.78 -5.65 12.26
N SER A 148 1.21 -5.04 13.36
CA SER A 148 2.19 -3.97 13.38
C SER A 148 3.42 -4.35 14.20
N HIS A 149 4.59 -3.88 13.75
CA HIS A 149 5.85 -4.06 14.45
C HIS A 149 5.97 -3.03 15.60
N VAL A 150 6.30 -3.46 16.81
CA VAL A 150 6.37 -2.61 18.02
C VAL A 150 7.78 -2.16 18.41
N GLY A 151 8.79 -2.37 17.54
CA GLY A 151 10.13 -1.78 17.69
C GLY A 151 11.22 -2.72 18.21
N ASN A 152 10.87 -3.94 18.64
CA ASN A 152 11.81 -4.91 19.23
C ASN A 152 12.00 -6.21 18.41
N GLY A 153 11.57 -6.25 17.14
CA GLY A 153 11.51 -7.50 16.37
C GLY A 153 10.28 -8.36 16.68
N GLU A 154 9.43 -7.92 17.62
CA GLU A 154 8.19 -8.60 17.99
C GLU A 154 6.98 -8.01 17.25
N PHE A 155 6.04 -8.89 16.93
CA PHE A 155 4.75 -8.55 16.32
C PHE A 155 3.69 -8.56 17.40
N GLU A 156 3.00 -7.43 17.57
CA GLU A 156 1.88 -7.35 18.49
C GLU A 156 0.58 -7.05 17.75
N TRP A 157 -0.45 -7.76 18.22
CA TRP A 157 -1.83 -7.56 17.85
C TRP A 157 -2.36 -6.27 18.44
N ASN A 158 -2.26 -5.19 17.68
CA ASN A 158 -2.62 -3.89 18.20
C ASN A 158 -3.79 -3.24 17.49
N ASP A 159 -4.41 -3.85 16.46
CA ASP A 159 -5.62 -3.26 15.87
C ASP A 159 -6.43 -4.20 14.96
N LYS A 160 -7.57 -3.70 14.46
CA LYS A 160 -8.29 -4.26 13.31
C LYS A 160 -7.85 -3.57 12.02
N ALA A 161 -7.74 -4.32 10.92
CA ALA A 161 -7.33 -3.79 9.61
C ALA A 161 -8.22 -2.64 9.16
N VAL A 162 -9.53 -2.75 9.36
CA VAL A 162 -10.49 -1.67 9.04
C VAL A 162 -10.25 -0.39 9.85
N ALA A 163 -9.87 -0.49 11.13
CA ALA A 163 -9.65 0.67 11.98
C ALA A 163 -8.38 1.42 11.54
N VAL A 164 -7.30 0.69 11.24
CA VAL A 164 -6.07 1.28 10.68
C VAL A 164 -6.34 1.91 9.31
N ALA A 165 -7.12 1.23 8.45
CA ALA A 165 -7.45 1.77 7.14
C ALA A 165 -8.32 3.04 7.22
N LEU A 166 -9.29 3.09 8.15
CA LEU A 166 -10.08 4.29 8.44
C LEU A 166 -9.21 5.43 8.96
N TYR A 167 -8.29 5.15 9.88
CA TYR A 167 -7.36 6.15 10.41
C TYR A 167 -6.48 6.72 9.28
N ASN A 168 -5.79 5.86 8.53
CA ASN A 168 -4.94 6.31 7.41
C ASN A 168 -5.74 7.09 6.37
N ARG A 169 -6.97 6.68 6.06
CA ARG A 169 -7.81 7.43 5.11
C ARG A 169 -8.25 8.79 5.67
N ALA A 170 -8.57 8.86 6.96
CA ALA A 170 -8.92 10.11 7.60
C ALA A 170 -7.77 11.13 7.61
N MET A 171 -6.55 10.66 7.89
CA MET A 171 -5.38 11.54 8.05
C MET A 171 -4.89 12.15 6.73
N PHE A 172 -5.13 11.49 5.60
CA PHE A 172 -4.61 11.93 4.30
C PHE A 172 -5.67 12.48 3.34
N PHE A 173 -6.96 12.22 3.56
CA PHE A 173 -8.02 12.61 2.62
C PHE A 173 -9.08 13.50 3.29
N ARG A 174 -9.11 14.78 2.89
CA ARG A 174 -10.03 15.81 3.42
C ARG A 174 -11.50 15.39 3.47
N GLY A 175 -11.99 14.76 2.40
CA GLY A 175 -13.39 14.31 2.30
C GLY A 175 -13.76 13.18 3.26
N SER A 176 -12.76 12.52 3.86
CA SER A 176 -12.92 11.34 4.71
C SER A 176 -12.65 11.64 6.19
N CYS A 177 -11.91 12.71 6.51
CA CYS A 177 -11.42 13.00 7.87
C CYS A 177 -12.51 12.91 8.95
N LYS A 178 -13.57 13.72 8.86
CA LYS A 178 -14.60 13.76 9.91
C LYS A 178 -15.43 12.48 10.00
N SER A 179 -15.85 11.93 8.86
CA SER A 179 -16.71 10.74 8.82
C SER A 179 -15.97 9.49 9.26
N ASP A 180 -14.72 9.31 8.82
CA ASP A 180 -13.94 8.14 9.18
C ASP A 180 -13.46 8.18 10.63
N LEU A 181 -13.02 9.35 11.15
CA LEU A 181 -12.65 9.45 12.57
C LEU A 181 -13.88 9.25 13.48
N ALA A 182 -15.03 9.82 13.14
CA ALA A 182 -16.26 9.59 13.90
C ALA A 182 -16.68 8.12 13.88
N ARG A 183 -16.55 7.47 12.71
CA ARG A 183 -16.82 6.04 12.55
C ARG A 183 -15.85 5.20 13.37
N LEU A 184 -14.59 5.58 13.40
CA LEU A 184 -13.55 4.88 14.13
C LEU A 184 -13.77 4.94 15.66
N VAL A 185 -14.12 6.12 16.19
CA VAL A 185 -14.51 6.29 17.60
C VAL A 185 -15.75 5.48 17.97
N LYS A 186 -16.73 5.41 17.06
CA LYS A 186 -18.00 4.72 17.29
C LYS A 186 -17.89 3.19 17.20
N GLU A 187 -17.26 2.69 16.13
CA GLU A 187 -17.23 1.26 15.79
C GLU A 187 -16.09 0.52 16.48
N PHE A 188 -14.99 1.19 16.83
CA PHE A 188 -13.79 0.58 17.37
C PHE A 188 -13.32 1.24 18.68
N PRO A 189 -14.20 1.42 19.69
CA PRO A 189 -13.81 2.07 20.93
C PRO A 189 -12.68 1.27 21.61
N GLY A 190 -11.64 1.99 22.07
CA GLY A 190 -10.54 1.41 22.84
C GLY A 190 -9.36 0.87 22.02
N LEU A 191 -9.46 0.77 20.69
CA LEU A 191 -8.31 0.38 19.87
C LEU A 191 -7.24 1.50 19.81
N PRO A 192 -5.95 1.17 19.67
CA PRO A 192 -4.86 2.13 19.49
C PRO A 192 -5.12 3.18 18.40
N SER A 193 -5.62 2.79 17.21
CA SER A 193 -5.98 3.78 16.16
C SER A 193 -7.04 4.77 16.64
N THR A 194 -7.92 4.34 17.55
CA THR A 194 -8.96 5.18 18.16
C THR A 194 -8.41 6.16 19.15
N GLN A 195 -7.41 5.76 19.93
CA GLN A 195 -6.73 6.67 20.83
C GLN A 195 -5.95 7.74 20.06
N SER A 196 -5.29 7.35 18.96
CA SER A 196 -4.64 8.29 18.02
C SER A 196 -5.67 9.24 17.40
N ALA A 197 -6.78 8.72 16.87
CA ALA A 197 -7.86 9.51 16.29
C ALA A 197 -8.46 10.53 17.28
N LEU A 198 -8.68 10.14 18.54
CA LEU A 198 -9.22 11.05 19.57
C LEU A 198 -8.24 12.19 19.89
N ARG A 199 -6.94 11.89 19.94
CA ARG A 199 -5.89 12.91 20.10
C ARG A 199 -5.89 13.88 18.92
N ASP A 200 -6.00 13.36 17.71
CA ASP A 200 -5.96 14.15 16.48
C ASP A 200 -7.24 14.97 16.28
N LEU A 201 -8.41 14.46 16.69
CA LEU A 201 -9.68 15.21 16.71
C LEU A 201 -9.68 16.35 17.73
N GLY A 202 -9.09 16.13 18.92
CA GLY A 202 -8.96 17.16 19.95
C GLY A 202 -8.07 18.34 19.51
N ASN A 203 -7.11 18.06 18.63
CA ASN A 203 -6.27 19.06 17.99
C ASN A 203 -6.89 19.49 16.66
N SER A 204 -7.92 20.35 16.72
CA SER A 204 -8.81 20.80 15.62
C SER A 204 -8.18 21.30 14.30
N LYS A 205 -6.84 21.30 14.19
CA LYS A 205 -6.06 21.63 12.98
C LYS A 205 -5.77 20.43 12.06
N SER A 206 -6.10 19.19 12.45
CA SER A 206 -5.75 17.97 11.71
C SER A 206 -6.63 17.72 10.47
N CYS A 207 -7.92 18.07 10.53
CA CYS A 207 -8.80 18.07 9.36
C CYS A 207 -8.71 19.42 8.62
N LYS A 208 -7.59 19.70 7.95
CA LYS A 208 -7.42 20.86 7.06
C LYS A 208 -7.67 20.48 5.61
#